data_AF-A0A0X3X1H4-F1
#
_entry.id   AF-A0A0X3X1H4-F1
#
_cell.length_a   1.000
_cell.length_b   1.000
_cell.length_c   1.000
_cell.angle_alpha   90.00
_cell.angle_beta   90.00
_cell.angle_gamma   90.00
#
_symmetry.space_group_name_H-M   'P 1'
#
loop_
_entity.id
_entity.type
_entity.pdbx_description
1 polymer ?
#
loop_
_entity_poly.entity_id
_entity_poly.type
_entity_poly.pdbx_seq_one_letter_code
_entity_poly.pdbx_strand_id
1 'polypeptide(L)'
;MTYFDEPKLIVDTGIAHGRLGEAATAEPLIADALRREDRTNQRGRAFHAFWLARTQLDQGKLDQACHTATQALEPASAVTSERVSGHLREFYEQLAPHRQEPAALAFEARLRELLPSVSGSLHP
;
A
#
# COMPACT_ATOMS: atom_id res chain seq x y z
N MET A 1 4.37 11.39 23.23
CA MET A 1 3.53 10.89 22.14
C MET A 1 2.18 11.58 22.24
N THR A 2 1.93 12.53 21.35
CA THR A 2 0.59 13.05 21.11
C THR A 2 -0.13 12.05 20.21
N TYR A 3 -1.31 11.60 20.62
CA TYR A 3 -2.12 10.62 19.87
C TYR A 3 -2.59 11.17 18.49
N PHE A 4 -2.38 12.46 18.24
CA PHE A 4 -2.87 13.20 17.09
C PHE A 4 -1.77 14.16 16.60
N ASP A 5 -1.06 13.75 15.55
CA ASP A 5 -0.04 14.55 14.88
C ASP A 5 -0.49 14.83 13.44
N GLU A 6 -0.08 15.98 12.88
CA GLU A 6 -0.49 16.48 11.56
C GLU A 6 -0.39 15.44 10.41
N PRO A 7 0.68 14.61 10.30
CA PRO A 7 0.74 13.57 9.27
C PRO A 7 -0.39 12.53 9.38
N LYS A 8 -0.82 12.21 10.60
CA LYS A 8 -1.90 11.26 10.85
C LYS A 8 -3.25 11.82 10.40
N LEU A 9 -3.48 13.12 10.59
CA LEU A 9 -4.69 13.77 10.09
C LEU A 9 -4.73 13.79 8.56
N ILE A 10 -3.61 14.17 7.91
CA ILE A 10 -3.52 14.24 6.45
C ILE A 10 -3.81 12.88 5.81
N VAL A 11 -3.22 11.80 6.35
CA VAL A 11 -3.44 10.47 5.79
C VAL A 11 -4.84 9.94 6.03
N ASP A 12 -5.42 10.18 7.21
CA ASP A 12 -6.80 9.77 7.51
C ASP A 12 -7.79 10.49 6.58
N THR A 13 -7.57 11.78 6.29
CA THR A 13 -8.34 12.54 5.29
C THR A 13 -8.17 11.97 3.88
N GLY A 14 -6.94 11.66 3.46
CA GLY A 14 -6.69 11.03 2.17
C GLY A 14 -7.38 9.67 2.02
N ILE A 15 -7.32 8.82 3.04
CA ILE A 15 -8.01 7.52 3.07
C ILE A 15 -9.53 7.71 3.00
N ALA A 16 -10.09 8.71 3.68
CA ALA A 16 -11.51 9.01 3.60
C ALA A 16 -11.93 9.37 2.17
N HIS A 17 -11.20 10.26 1.49
CA HIS A 17 -11.44 10.60 0.08
C HIS A 17 -11.33 9.36 -0.83
N GLY A 18 -10.32 8.52 -0.64
CA GLY A 18 -10.14 7.31 -1.44
C GLY A 18 -11.34 6.35 -1.30
N ARG A 19 -11.85 6.20 -0.08
CA ARG A 19 -13.06 5.41 0.19
C ARG A 19 -14.35 6.00 -0.40
N LEU A 20 -14.38 7.31 -0.66
CA LEU A 20 -15.48 7.99 -1.35
C LEU A 20 -15.36 7.91 -2.88
N GLY A 21 -14.33 7.23 -3.41
CA GLY A 21 -14.06 7.15 -4.85
C GLY A 21 -13.33 8.38 -5.41
N GLU A 22 -12.88 9.29 -4.55
CA GLU A 22 -12.20 10.53 -4.92
C GLU A 22 -10.68 10.32 -4.98
N ALA A 23 -10.26 9.30 -5.74
CA ALA A 23 -8.89 8.82 -5.74
C ALA A 23 -7.86 9.89 -6.14
N ALA A 24 -8.23 10.78 -7.08
CA ALA A 24 -7.39 11.90 -7.51
C ALA A 24 -7.11 12.91 -6.37
N THR A 25 -8.06 13.11 -5.46
CA THR A 25 -7.88 13.96 -4.27
C THR A 25 -7.09 13.24 -3.18
N ALA A 26 -7.33 11.93 -3.03
CA ALA A 26 -6.71 11.10 -2.01
C ALA A 26 -5.20 10.92 -2.21
N GLU A 27 -4.75 10.66 -3.45
CA GLU A 27 -3.36 10.34 -3.76
C GLU A 27 -2.35 11.36 -3.22
N PRO A 28 -2.46 12.68 -3.51
CA PRO A 28 -1.47 13.65 -3.03
C PRO A 28 -1.44 13.74 -1.51
N LEU A 29 -2.58 13.55 -0.82
CA LEU A 29 -2.66 13.58 0.65
C LEU A 29 -1.92 12.39 1.26
N ILE A 30 -2.21 11.18 0.78
CA ILE A 30 -1.58 9.95 1.29
C ILE A 30 -0.08 9.95 0.97
N ALA A 31 0.31 10.38 -0.23
CA ALA A 31 1.71 10.48 -0.62
C ALA A 31 2.48 11.50 0.24
N ASP A 32 1.86 12.64 0.58
CA ASP A 32 2.49 13.63 1.44
C ASP A 32 2.68 13.14 2.87
N ALA A 33 1.65 12.51 3.44
CA ALA A 33 1.76 11.91 4.76
C ALA A 33 2.85 10.82 4.82
N LEU A 34 2.91 9.94 3.80
CA LEU A 34 3.94 8.89 3.73
C LEU A 34 5.36 9.47 3.63
N ARG A 35 5.55 10.59 2.93
CA ARG A 35 6.86 11.28 2.87
C ARG A 35 7.28 11.87 4.21
N ARG A 36 6.31 12.35 5.01
CA ARG A 36 6.56 12.98 6.31
C ARG A 36 6.63 11.97 7.45
N GLU A 37 6.20 10.73 7.23
CA GLU A 37 6.17 9.70 8.25
C GLU A 37 7.59 9.30 8.70
N ASP A 38 7.73 9.07 10.02
CA ASP A 38 8.99 8.66 10.61
C ASP A 38 9.48 7.34 9.98
N ARG A 39 10.74 7.32 9.55
CA ARG A 39 11.37 6.15 8.92
C ARG A 39 11.39 4.92 9.82
N THR A 40 11.37 5.11 11.14
CA THR A 40 11.31 4.03 12.14
C THR A 40 9.91 3.43 12.27
N ASN A 41 8.85 4.13 11.84
CA ASN A 41 7.47 3.64 11.88
C ASN A 41 7.17 2.70 10.69
N GLN A 42 7.85 1.56 10.63
CA GLN A 42 7.70 0.61 9.53
C GLN A 42 6.24 0.16 9.32
N ARG A 43 5.50 -0.05 10.41
CA ARG A 43 4.08 -0.46 10.33
C ARG A 43 3.20 0.59 9.67
N GLY A 44 3.31 1.85 10.10
CA GLY A 44 2.51 2.93 9.53
C GLY A 44 2.87 3.19 8.07
N ARG A 45 4.18 3.16 7.74
CA ARG A 45 4.65 3.33 6.37
C ARG A 45 4.15 2.24 5.43
N ALA A 46 4.23 0.98 5.84
CA ALA A 46 3.66 -0.12 5.06
C ALA A 46 2.15 0.06 4.85
N PHE A 47 1.42 0.38 5.93
CA PHE A 47 -0.02 0.60 5.89
C PHE A 47 -0.42 1.74 4.92
N HIS A 48 0.21 2.92 5.04
CA HIS A 48 -0.10 4.06 4.17
C HIS A 48 0.35 3.84 2.73
N ALA A 49 1.47 3.15 2.50
CA ALA A 49 1.94 2.84 1.16
C ALA A 49 0.99 1.89 0.41
N PHE A 50 0.42 0.87 1.08
CA PHE A 50 -0.61 0.04 0.44
C PHE A 50 -1.89 0.83 0.14
N TRP A 51 -2.30 1.76 1.00
CA TRP A 51 -3.41 2.67 0.68
C TRP A 51 -3.12 3.52 -0.55
N LEU A 52 -1.91 4.09 -0.64
CA LEU A 52 -1.48 4.87 -1.80
C LEU A 52 -1.49 4.03 -3.09
N ALA A 53 -0.95 2.82 -3.05
CA ALA A 53 -0.92 1.92 -4.19
C ALA A 53 -2.33 1.59 -4.71
N ARG A 54 -3.28 1.32 -3.82
CA ARG A 54 -4.68 1.10 -4.18
C ARG A 54 -5.32 2.34 -4.80
N THR A 55 -5.10 3.51 -4.20
CA THR A 55 -5.60 4.79 -4.74
C THR A 55 -5.03 5.10 -6.12
N GLN A 56 -3.77 4.74 -6.39
CA GLN A 56 -3.17 4.85 -7.73
C GLN A 56 -3.79 3.86 -8.72
N LEU A 57 -4.02 2.62 -8.28
CA LEU A 57 -4.67 1.59 -9.10
C LEU A 57 -6.11 1.95 -9.45
N ASP A 58 -6.87 2.53 -8.51
CA ASP A 58 -8.24 3.04 -8.74
C ASP A 58 -8.28 4.15 -9.80
N GLN A 59 -7.15 4.84 -10.03
CA GLN A 59 -6.99 5.83 -11.11
C GLN A 59 -6.42 5.24 -12.40
N GLY A 60 -6.26 3.92 -12.48
CA GLY A 60 -5.67 3.23 -13.63
C GLY A 60 -4.14 3.35 -13.75
N LYS A 61 -3.45 3.83 -12.70
CA LYS A 61 -1.99 4.04 -12.69
C LYS A 61 -1.26 2.76 -12.29
N LEU A 62 -1.41 1.70 -13.08
CA LEU A 62 -0.94 0.35 -12.74
C LEU A 62 0.55 0.30 -12.37
N ASP A 63 1.44 0.81 -13.23
CA ASP A 63 2.89 0.78 -12.99
C ASP A 63 3.27 1.49 -11.69
N GLN A 64 2.67 2.65 -11.43
CA GLN A 64 2.92 3.43 -10.23
C GLN A 64 2.40 2.71 -8.97
N ALA A 65 1.22 2.10 -9.07
CA ALA A 65 0.63 1.31 -8.00
C ALA A 65 1.51 0.12 -7.62
N CYS A 66 1.93 -0.68 -8.61
CA CYS A 66 2.83 -1.82 -8.41
C CYS A 66 4.19 -1.40 -7.85
N HIS A 67 4.75 -0.27 -8.33
CA HIS A 67 5.99 0.28 -7.79
C HIS A 67 5.84 0.66 -6.31
N THR A 68 4.79 1.39 -5.96
CA THR A 68 4.49 1.82 -4.59
C THR A 68 4.27 0.63 -3.67
N ALA A 69 3.50 -0.36 -4.10
CA ALA A 69 3.27 -1.59 -3.35
C ALA A 69 4.56 -2.39 -3.15
N THR A 70 5.45 -2.43 -4.16
CA THR A 70 6.76 -3.09 -4.04
C THR A 70 7.62 -2.40 -2.97
N GLN A 71 7.63 -1.07 -2.94
CA GLN A 71 8.34 -0.31 -1.88
C GLN A 71 7.76 -0.56 -0.49
N ALA A 72 6.47 -0.91 -0.39
CA ALA A 72 5.81 -1.23 0.87
C ALA A 72 6.17 -2.63 1.40
N LEU A 73 6.71 -3.53 0.58
CA LEU A 73 7.04 -4.90 1.01
C LEU A 73 8.17 -4.93 2.05
N GLU A 74 9.18 -4.05 1.91
CA GLU A 74 10.29 -3.94 2.86
C GLU A 74 9.84 -3.50 4.27
N PRO A 75 9.11 -2.39 4.46
CA PRO A 75 8.58 -2.04 5.78
C PRO A 75 7.54 -3.07 6.28
N ALA A 76 6.83 -3.77 5.39
CA ALA A 76 5.89 -4.83 5.77
C ALA A 76 6.61 -6.09 6.29
N SER A 77 7.74 -6.49 5.70
CA SER A 77 8.52 -7.65 6.16
C SER A 77 9.14 -7.43 7.54
N ALA A 78 9.40 -6.18 7.90
CA ALA A 78 9.91 -5.80 9.22
C ALA A 78 8.87 -5.86 10.35
N VAL A 79 7.59 -6.13 10.06
CA VAL A 79 6.51 -6.10 11.06
C VAL A 79 5.57 -7.28 10.99
N THR A 80 5.22 -7.87 12.14
CA THR A 80 4.11 -8.81 12.23
C THR A 80 2.81 -8.03 12.46
N SER A 81 2.04 -7.77 11.39
CA SER A 81 0.79 -7.01 11.48
C SER A 81 -0.29 -7.54 10.53
N GLU A 82 -1.36 -8.09 11.10
CA GLU A 82 -2.51 -8.59 10.33
C GLU A 82 -3.15 -7.48 9.48
N ARG A 83 -3.20 -6.26 10.01
CA ARG A 83 -3.74 -5.10 9.28
C ARG A 83 -2.91 -4.76 8.03
N VAL A 84 -1.58 -4.90 8.08
CA VAL A 84 -0.72 -4.68 6.91
C VAL A 84 -0.89 -5.82 5.91
N SER A 85 -0.86 -7.07 6.39
CA SER A 85 -1.10 -8.25 5.54
C SER A 85 -2.48 -8.22 4.86
N GLY A 86 -3.51 -7.73 5.55
CA GLY A 86 -4.85 -7.55 5.01
C GLY A 86 -4.86 -6.56 3.82
N HIS A 87 -4.22 -5.40 3.95
CA HIS A 87 -4.16 -4.45 2.83
C HIS A 87 -3.31 -4.91 1.66
N LEU A 88 -2.24 -5.65 1.93
CA LEU A 88 -1.48 -6.32 0.88
C LEU A 88 -2.37 -7.32 0.12
N ARG A 89 -3.17 -8.13 0.82
CA ARG A 89 -4.14 -9.06 0.21
C ARG A 89 -5.19 -8.33 -0.63
N GLU A 90 -5.79 -7.28 -0.09
CA GLU A 90 -6.77 -6.46 -0.83
C GLU A 90 -6.17 -5.86 -2.11
N PHE A 91 -4.94 -5.33 -2.05
CA PHE A 91 -4.26 -4.81 -3.23
C PHE A 91 -3.98 -5.92 -4.25
N TYR A 92 -3.52 -7.10 -3.78
CA TYR A 92 -3.28 -8.26 -4.62
C TYR A 92 -4.54 -8.74 -5.34
N GLU A 93 -5.69 -8.73 -4.66
CA GLU A 93 -6.99 -9.06 -5.25
C GLU A 93 -7.42 -8.02 -6.31
N GLN A 94 -7.22 -6.73 -6.03
CA GLN A 94 -7.51 -5.65 -7.00
C GLN A 94 -6.62 -5.72 -8.25
N LEU A 95 -5.41 -6.29 -8.15
CA LEU A 95 -4.53 -6.54 -9.29
C LEU A 95 -4.98 -7.71 -10.18
N ALA A 96 -6.01 -8.49 -9.80
CA ALA A 96 -6.48 -9.64 -10.58
C ALA A 96 -6.68 -9.36 -12.09
N PRO A 97 -7.27 -8.23 -12.53
CA PRO A 97 -7.43 -7.91 -13.94
C PRO A 97 -6.11 -7.66 -14.69
N HIS A 98 -5.02 -7.40 -13.96
CA HIS A 98 -3.72 -6.95 -14.49
C HIS A 98 -2.59 -7.96 -14.25
N ARG A 99 -2.88 -9.19 -13.80
CA ARG A 99 -1.84 -10.15 -13.38
C ARG A 99 -0.82 -10.52 -14.46
N GLN A 100 -1.16 -10.35 -15.74
CA GLN A 100 -0.24 -10.63 -16.84
C GLN A 100 0.63 -9.43 -17.23
N GLU A 101 0.36 -8.26 -16.64
CA GLU A 101 1.13 -7.05 -16.92
C GLU A 101 2.52 -7.14 -16.27
N PRO A 102 3.58 -6.66 -16.94
CA PRO A 102 4.95 -6.75 -16.43
C PRO A 102 5.13 -6.17 -15.03
N ALA A 103 4.47 -5.05 -14.74
CA ALA A 103 4.52 -4.40 -13.44
C ALA A 103 3.91 -5.26 -12.32
N ALA A 104 2.80 -5.94 -12.60
CA ALA A 104 2.16 -6.85 -11.66
C ALA A 104 3.06 -8.07 -11.41
N LEU A 105 3.58 -8.71 -12.46
CA LEU A 105 4.50 -9.84 -12.35
C LEU A 105 5.76 -9.51 -11.54
N ALA A 106 6.34 -8.32 -11.76
CA ALA A 106 7.50 -7.85 -10.99
C ALA A 106 7.17 -7.68 -9.51
N PHE A 107 6.00 -7.11 -9.19
CA PHE A 107 5.51 -7.01 -7.82
C PHE A 107 5.30 -8.40 -7.18
N GLU A 108 4.67 -9.34 -7.89
CA GLU A 108 4.44 -10.71 -7.38
C GLU A 108 5.76 -11.45 -7.08
N ALA A 109 6.75 -11.30 -7.94
CA ALA A 109 8.08 -11.88 -7.72
C ALA A 109 8.70 -11.35 -6.43
N ARG A 110 8.67 -10.03 -6.22
CA ARG A 110 9.18 -9.40 -5.00
C ARG A 110 8.39 -9.77 -3.74
N LEU A 111 7.09 -9.89 -3.86
CA LEU A 111 6.21 -10.33 -2.78
C LEU A 111 6.59 -11.74 -2.30
N ARG A 112 6.85 -12.66 -3.25
CA ARG A 112 7.30 -14.02 -2.94
C ARG A 112 8.67 -14.08 -2.28
N GLU A 113 9.58 -13.20 -2.68
CA GLU A 113 10.92 -13.09 -2.08
C GLU A 113 10.88 -12.59 -0.63
N LEU A 114 10.11 -11.54 -0.35
CA LEU A 114 10.16 -10.83 0.95
C LEU A 114 9.14 -11.34 1.97
N LEU A 115 8.00 -11.86 1.51
CA LEU A 115 6.88 -12.29 2.37
C LEU A 115 6.32 -13.64 1.88
N PRO A 116 7.10 -14.74 1.97
CA PRO A 116 6.70 -16.03 1.42
C PRO A 116 5.44 -16.61 2.09
N SER A 117 5.26 -16.39 3.39
CA SER A 117 4.10 -16.86 4.16
C SER A 117 2.79 -16.19 3.70
N VAL A 118 2.83 -14.86 3.51
CA VAL A 118 1.67 -14.11 2.99
C VAL A 118 1.41 -14.51 1.55
N SER A 119 2.45 -14.61 0.72
CA SER A 119 2.35 -15.03 -0.68
C SER A 119 1.68 -16.39 -0.86
N GLY A 120 2.03 -17.36 -0.02
CA GLY A 120 1.41 -18.69 -0.02
C GLY A 120 -0.07 -18.66 0.35
N SER A 121 -0.52 -17.69 1.17
CA SER A 121 -1.95 -17.53 1.49
C SER A 121 -2.77 -16.87 0.38
N LEU A 122 -2.12 -16.22 -0.59
CA LEU A 122 -2.77 -15.52 -1.70
C LEU A 122 -3.04 -16.43 -2.91
N HIS A 123 -2.37 -17.59 -2.96
CA HIS A 123 -2.59 -18.63 -3.96
C HIS A 123 -3.18 -19.86 -3.27
N PRO A 124 -4.44 -20.23 -3.53
CA PRO A 124 -5.02 -21.48 -3.02
C PRO A 124 -4.39 -22.72 -3.64
#